data_AF-K7F2J8-F1
#
_entry.id   AF-K7F2J8-F1
#
_cell.length_a   1.000
_cell.length_b   1.000
_cell.length_c   1.000
_cell.angle_alpha   90.00
_cell.angle_beta   90.00
_cell.angle_gamma   90.00
#
_symmetry.space_group_name_H-M   'P 1'
#
loop_
_entity.id
_entity.type
_entity.pdbx_description
1 polymer ?
#
loop_
_entity_poly.entity_id
_entity_poly.type
_entity_poly.pdbx_seq_one_letter_code
_entity_poly.pdbx_strand_id
1 'polypeptide(L)'
;LQGEPLALGITQILVGAVLLAVGMVTSLADLYFWRLERSVHIPMWSGLLYVVSGALSVAAAKNPKIPLVKGTLGMNIISSLVAGCALILYLITLAIEFNYYFVQKLIRSCTLVLLLFTFLEFFISISTSAFWCKTVCRNSYTEVVMM
;
A
#
# COMPACT_ATOMS: atom_id res chain seq x y z
N LEU A 1 10.93 -13.83 -16.58
CA LEU A 1 10.72 -12.43 -17.02
C LEU A 1 11.39 -11.50 -16.01
N GLN A 2 12.44 -10.77 -16.38
CA GLN A 2 13.20 -9.92 -15.44
C GLN A 2 12.49 -8.58 -15.09
N GLY A 3 11.35 -8.26 -15.71
CA GLY A 3 10.63 -6.99 -15.51
C GLY A 3 9.48 -7.02 -14.50
N GLU A 4 9.04 -8.19 -14.04
CA GLU A 4 7.89 -8.32 -13.13
C GLU A 4 8.06 -7.56 -11.79
N PRO A 5 9.16 -7.73 -11.02
CA PRO A 5 9.30 -7.04 -9.73
C PRO A 5 9.44 -5.51 -9.87
N LEU A 6 9.97 -5.04 -11.00
CA LEU A 6 10.09 -3.61 -11.30
C LEU A 6 8.70 -2.99 -11.54
N ALA A 7 7.87 -3.63 -12.37
CA ALA A 7 6.52 -3.15 -12.67
C ALA A 7 5.63 -3.15 -11.41
N LEU A 8 5.71 -4.21 -10.59
CA LEU A 8 5.02 -4.28 -9.31
C LEU A 8 5.42 -3.12 -8.38
N GLY A 9 6.72 -2.86 -8.22
CA GLY A 9 7.21 -1.74 -7.40
C GLY A 9 6.75 -0.36 -7.89
N ILE A 10 6.76 -0.12 -9.21
CA ILE A 10 6.20 1.11 -9.79
C ILE A 10 4.71 1.23 -9.47
N THR A 11 3.97 0.13 -9.54
CA THR A 11 2.54 0.12 -9.24
C THR A 11 2.28 0.48 -7.78
N GLN A 12 3.07 -0.02 -6.83
CA GLN A 12 2.96 0.36 -5.41
C GLN A 12 3.17 1.86 -5.18
N ILE A 13 4.14 2.47 -5.90
CA ILE A 13 4.37 3.92 -5.84
C ILE A 13 3.15 4.67 -6.35
N LEU A 14 2.59 4.25 -7.49
CA LEU A 14 1.39 4.89 -8.06
C LEU A 14 0.18 4.74 -7.15
N VAL A 15 -0.03 3.57 -6.57
CA VAL A 15 -1.11 3.31 -5.60
C VAL A 15 -0.94 4.20 -4.38
N GLY A 16 0.25 4.25 -3.79
CA GLY A 16 0.54 5.11 -2.64
C GLY A 16 0.32 6.61 -2.95
N ALA A 17 0.71 7.06 -4.15
CA ALA A 17 0.47 8.44 -4.59
C ALA A 17 -1.03 8.77 -4.74
N VAL A 18 -1.82 7.83 -5.27
CA VAL A 18 -3.29 7.98 -5.35
C VAL A 18 -3.91 8.08 -3.95
N LEU A 19 -3.46 7.23 -3.02
CA LEU A 19 -3.94 7.27 -1.63
C LEU A 19 -3.61 8.61 -0.95
N LEU A 20 -2.41 9.13 -1.14
CA LEU A 20 -2.01 10.44 -0.63
C LEU A 20 -2.87 11.56 -1.22
N ALA A 21 -3.05 11.57 -2.55
CA ALA A 21 -3.82 12.61 -3.23
C ALA A 21 -5.31 12.60 -2.80
N VAL A 22 -5.96 11.44 -2.85
CA VAL A 22 -7.37 11.30 -2.46
C VAL A 22 -7.53 11.53 -0.95
N GLY A 23 -6.57 11.05 -0.15
CA GLY A 23 -6.51 11.28 1.29
C GLY A 23 -6.52 12.77 1.65
N MET A 24 -5.65 13.56 1.01
CA MET A 24 -5.62 15.00 1.22
C MET A 24 -6.94 15.67 0.84
N VAL A 25 -7.56 15.29 -0.28
CA VAL A 25 -8.87 15.80 -0.69
C VAL A 25 -9.93 15.49 0.36
N THR A 26 -9.96 14.25 0.89
CA THR A 26 -10.93 13.88 1.93
C THR A 26 -10.71 14.63 3.25
N SER A 27 -9.46 14.84 3.66
CA SER A 27 -9.15 15.61 4.88
C SER A 27 -9.52 17.08 4.77
N LEU A 28 -9.32 17.70 3.60
CA LEU A 28 -9.75 19.09 3.36
C LEU A 28 -11.28 19.22 3.39
N ALA A 29 -12.00 18.25 2.85
CA ALA A 29 -13.46 18.22 2.93
C ALA A 29 -13.94 18.11 4.38
N ASP A 30 -13.37 17.21 5.18
CA ASP A 30 -13.75 17.03 6.59
C ASP A 30 -13.52 18.30 7.43
N LEU A 31 -12.41 19.02 7.20
CA LEU A 31 -12.13 20.32 7.84
C LEU A 31 -13.19 21.38 7.48
N TYR A 32 -13.56 21.48 6.21
CA TYR A 32 -14.51 22.49 5.75
C TYR A 32 -15.92 22.27 6.32
N PHE A 33 -16.31 21.01 6.56
CA PHE A 33 -17.61 20.65 7.12
C PHE A 33 -17.60 20.38 8.63
N TRP A 34 -16.53 20.79 9.34
CA TRP A 34 -16.37 20.67 10.81
C TRP A 34 -16.52 19.23 11.34
N ARG A 35 -16.16 18.24 10.52
CA ARG A 35 -16.36 16.83 10.82
C ARG A 35 -15.07 16.22 11.34
N LEU A 36 -14.81 16.40 12.63
CA LEU A 36 -13.60 15.93 13.34
C LEU A 36 -13.51 14.39 13.52
N GLU A 37 -14.46 13.62 12.99
CA GLU A 37 -14.59 12.19 13.34
C GLU A 37 -13.63 11.25 12.60
N ARG A 38 -12.95 11.70 11.53
CA ARG A 38 -12.09 10.84 10.70
C ARG A 38 -10.61 10.89 11.11
N SER A 39 -10.35 10.78 12.41
CA SER A 39 -9.02 11.02 13.03
C SER A 39 -7.88 10.08 12.59
N VAL A 40 -8.17 8.93 11.99
CA VAL A 40 -7.12 7.91 11.72
C VAL A 40 -6.26 8.27 10.50
N HIS A 41 -6.71 9.17 9.61
CA HIS A 41 -5.96 9.61 8.42
C HIS A 41 -5.32 8.45 7.62
N ILE A 42 -6.00 7.30 7.57
CA ILE A 42 -5.52 6.03 7.00
C ILE A 42 -4.84 6.23 5.65
N PRO A 43 -5.44 6.95 4.67
CA PRO A 43 -4.83 7.10 3.35
C PRO A 43 -3.45 7.77 3.36
N MET A 44 -3.18 8.65 4.34
CA MET A 44 -1.94 9.44 4.37
C MET A 44 -0.75 8.57 4.77
N TRP A 45 -0.81 7.93 5.94
CA TRP A 45 0.30 7.13 6.42
C TRP A 45 0.43 5.79 5.69
N SER A 46 -0.69 5.16 5.28
CA SER A 46 -0.63 3.96 4.44
C SER A 46 -0.10 4.28 3.04
N GLY A 47 -0.52 5.40 2.43
CA GLY A 47 -0.01 5.84 1.13
C GLY A 47 1.50 6.08 1.14
N LEU A 48 2.03 6.76 2.17
CA LEU A 48 3.47 6.96 2.35
C LEU A 48 4.20 5.62 2.48
N LEU A 49 3.66 4.70 3.27
CA LEU A 49 4.23 3.37 3.47
C LEU A 49 4.30 2.57 2.16
N TYR A 50 3.26 2.64 1.32
CA TYR A 50 3.24 1.98 0.01
C TYR A 50 4.23 2.59 -0.98
N VAL A 51 4.40 3.92 -0.97
CA VAL A 51 5.45 4.60 -1.76
C VAL A 51 6.84 4.11 -1.35
N VAL A 52 7.12 4.02 -0.05
CA VAL A 52 8.41 3.52 0.46
C VAL A 52 8.61 2.05 0.06
N SER A 53 7.59 1.20 0.24
CA SER A 53 7.67 -0.22 -0.16
C SER A 53 7.95 -0.37 -1.66
N GLY A 54 7.24 0.39 -2.50
CA GLY A 54 7.42 0.40 -3.94
C GLY A 54 8.80 0.91 -4.38
N ALA A 55 9.30 1.97 -3.75
CA ALA A 55 10.63 2.50 -4.01
C ALA A 55 11.72 1.47 -3.68
N LEU A 56 11.59 0.76 -2.56
CA LEU A 56 12.48 -0.35 -2.20
C LEU A 56 12.39 -1.49 -3.21
N SER A 57 11.18 -1.90 -3.62
CA SER A 57 10.95 -2.90 -4.67
C SER A 57 11.63 -2.53 -6.00
N VAL A 58 11.53 -1.27 -6.43
CA VAL A 58 12.22 -0.76 -7.64
C VAL A 58 13.74 -0.76 -7.47
N ALA A 59 14.24 -0.32 -6.32
CA ALA A 59 15.67 -0.28 -6.04
C ALA A 59 16.27 -1.70 -6.00
N ALA A 60 15.59 -2.64 -5.35
CA ALA A 60 15.99 -4.05 -5.28
C ALA A 60 15.94 -4.73 -6.65
N ALA A 61 14.98 -4.37 -7.51
CA ALA A 61 14.88 -4.91 -8.86
C ALA A 61 16.03 -4.45 -9.77
N LYS A 62 16.50 -3.21 -9.60
CA LYS A 62 17.61 -2.66 -10.39
C LYS A 62 18.98 -3.11 -9.86
N ASN A 63 19.16 -3.15 -8.54
CA ASN A 63 20.44 -3.46 -7.90
C ASN A 63 20.21 -4.37 -6.67
N PRO A 64 20.05 -5.69 -6.87
CA PRO A 64 19.66 -6.62 -5.81
C PRO A 64 20.81 -6.87 -4.83
N LYS A 65 20.92 -6.01 -3.80
CA LYS A 65 21.78 -6.24 -2.62
C LYS A 65 21.00 -7.04 -1.58
N ILE A 66 21.62 -8.05 -0.95
CA ILE A 66 20.99 -8.89 0.08
C ILE A 66 20.22 -8.09 1.16
N PRO A 67 20.81 -7.06 1.82
CA PRO A 67 20.08 -6.29 2.83
C PRO A 67 18.90 -5.52 2.23
N LEU A 68 19.04 -5.02 1.00
CA LEU A 68 17.98 -4.31 0.28
C LEU A 68 16.83 -5.24 -0.08
N VAL A 69 17.12 -6.46 -0.54
CA VAL A 69 16.11 -7.49 -0.84
C VAL A 69 15.37 -7.93 0.43
N LYS A 70 16.09 -8.14 1.55
CA LYS A 70 15.45 -8.46 2.85
C LYS A 70 14.58 -7.32 3.35
N GLY A 71 15.05 -6.07 3.27
CA GLY A 71 14.26 -4.89 3.64
C GLY A 71 13.01 -4.75 2.78
N THR A 72 13.13 -4.98 1.48
CA THR A 72 12.01 -4.96 0.53
C THR A 72 10.98 -6.04 0.87
N LEU A 73 11.42 -7.27 1.16
CA LEU A 73 10.53 -8.35 1.60
C LEU A 73 9.74 -7.96 2.86
N GLY A 74 10.43 -7.42 3.88
CA GLY A 74 9.82 -6.97 5.12
C GLY A 74 8.79 -5.85 4.90
N MET A 75 9.14 -4.84 4.11
CA MET A 75 8.23 -3.72 3.81
C MET A 75 6.98 -4.15 3.05
N ASN A 76 7.09 -5.10 2.12
CA ASN A 76 5.93 -5.64 1.40
C ASN A 76 5.01 -6.45 2.33
N ILE A 77 5.58 -7.21 3.29
CA ILE A 77 4.77 -7.90 4.32
C ILE A 77 4.02 -6.87 5.18
N ILE A 78 4.69 -5.86 5.70
CA ILE A 78 4.05 -4.79 6.48
C ILE A 78 2.96 -4.10 5.65
N SER A 79 3.24 -3.80 4.39
CA SER A 79 2.28 -3.17 3.47
C SER A 79 1.02 -4.02 3.27
N SER A 80 1.15 -5.34 3.09
CA SER A 80 0.00 -6.24 3.01
C SER A 80 -0.84 -6.29 4.29
N LEU A 81 -0.20 -6.29 5.48
CA LEU A 81 -0.93 -6.25 6.75
C LEU A 81 -1.69 -4.94 6.92
N VAL A 82 -1.04 -3.82 6.64
CA VAL A 82 -1.66 -2.48 6.68
C VAL A 82 -2.82 -2.38 5.68
N ALA A 83 -2.64 -2.89 4.45
CA ALA A 83 -3.69 -2.92 3.43
C ALA A 83 -4.89 -3.77 3.86
N GLY A 84 -4.66 -4.93 4.48
CA GLY A 84 -5.72 -5.78 5.04
C GLY A 84 -6.53 -5.06 6.11
N CYS A 85 -5.87 -4.41 7.08
CA CYS A 85 -6.55 -3.62 8.11
C CYS A 85 -7.32 -2.43 7.51
N ALA A 86 -6.72 -1.70 6.57
CA ALA A 86 -7.35 -0.56 5.92
C ALA A 86 -8.58 -0.97 5.10
N LEU A 87 -8.54 -2.11 4.40
CA LEU A 87 -9.70 -2.68 3.70
C LEU A 87 -10.89 -2.89 4.64
N ILE A 88 -10.67 -3.55 5.79
CA ILE A 88 -11.72 -3.79 6.77
C ILE A 88 -12.31 -2.47 7.27
N LEU A 89 -11.46 -1.49 7.60
CA LEU A 89 -11.90 -0.18 8.08
C LEU A 89 -12.68 0.60 7.03
N TYR A 90 -12.27 0.57 5.76
CA TYR A 90 -13.03 1.20 4.67
C TYR A 90 -14.38 0.51 4.45
N LEU A 91 -14.46 -0.82 4.52
CA LEU A 91 -15.73 -1.55 4.41
C LEU A 91 -16.70 -1.18 5.55
N ILE A 92 -16.21 -1.13 6.80
CA ILE A 92 -17.01 -0.70 7.96
C ILE A 92 -17.52 0.74 7.75
N THR A 93 -16.64 1.64 7.30
CA THR A 93 -17.00 3.05 7.03
C THR A 93 -18.12 3.14 5.99
N LEU A 94 -18.01 2.39 4.89
CA LEU A 94 -19.02 2.36 3.82
C LEU A 94 -20.34 1.72 4.27
N ALA A 95 -20.31 0.79 5.22
CA ALA A 95 -21.48 0.13 5.77
C ALA A 95 -22.28 1.00 6.75
N ILE A 96 -21.63 1.94 7.45
CA ILE A 96 -22.26 2.80 8.47
C ILE A 96 -22.76 4.12 7.85
N GLU A 97 -22.14 4.62 6.76
CA GLU A 97 -22.53 5.90 6.14
C GLU A 97 -23.81 5.79 5.30
N PHE A 98 -24.97 6.10 5.90
CA PHE A 98 -26.30 6.06 5.26
C PHE A 98 -26.90 7.41 4.85
N ASN A 99 -26.18 8.53 4.95
CA ASN A 99 -26.76 9.87 4.73
C ASN A 99 -26.51 10.42 3.31
N TYR A 100 -27.57 10.95 2.69
CA TYR A 100 -27.65 11.35 1.28
C TYR A 100 -27.32 12.83 1.00
N TYR A 101 -26.49 13.48 1.82
CA TYR A 101 -26.02 14.83 1.51
C TYR A 101 -24.92 14.79 0.43
N PHE A 102 -24.89 15.78 -0.48
CA PHE A 102 -23.95 15.83 -1.62
C PHE A 102 -22.48 15.60 -1.22
N VAL A 103 -22.05 16.22 -0.13
CA VAL A 103 -20.69 16.09 0.43
C VAL A 103 -20.39 14.67 0.89
N GLN A 104 -21.35 14.01 1.55
CA GLN A 104 -21.17 12.62 2.00
C GLN A 104 -21.12 11.67 0.81
N LYS A 105 -21.85 11.94 -0.27
CA LYS A 105 -21.74 11.18 -1.52
C LYS A 105 -20.34 11.31 -2.14
N LEU A 106 -19.75 12.51 -2.12
CA LEU A 106 -18.38 12.73 -2.58
C LEU A 106 -17.37 11.96 -1.73
N ILE A 107 -17.45 12.10 -0.40
CA ILE A 107 -16.57 11.41 0.55
C ILE A 107 -16.70 9.89 0.40
N ARG A 108 -17.92 9.35 0.30
CA ARG A 108 -18.19 7.93 0.07
C ARG A 108 -17.59 7.45 -1.25
N SER A 109 -17.68 8.25 -2.30
CA SER A 109 -17.07 7.95 -3.60
C SER A 109 -15.53 7.91 -3.49
N CYS A 110 -14.92 8.86 -2.78
CA CYS A 110 -13.48 8.84 -2.48
C CYS A 110 -13.09 7.61 -1.65
N THR A 111 -13.87 7.24 -0.63
CA THR A 111 -13.64 6.03 0.18
C THR A 111 -13.71 4.75 -0.66
N LEU A 112 -14.61 4.66 -1.65
CA LEU A 112 -14.65 3.54 -2.60
C LEU A 112 -13.39 3.48 -3.47
N VAL A 113 -12.91 4.63 -3.96
CA VAL A 113 -11.64 4.69 -4.72
C VAL A 113 -10.48 4.20 -3.85
N LEU A 114 -10.38 4.70 -2.61
CA LEU A 114 -9.36 4.27 -1.65
C LEU A 114 -9.42 2.77 -1.36
N LEU A 115 -10.63 2.22 -1.17
CA LEU A 115 -10.85 0.79 -0.98
C LEU A 115 -10.30 -0.03 -2.17
N LEU A 116 -10.63 0.37 -3.40
CA LEU A 116 -10.19 -0.34 -4.61
C LEU A 116 -8.66 -0.34 -4.75
N PHE A 117 -8.02 0.82 -4.59
CA PHE A 117 -6.56 0.91 -4.67
C PHE A 117 -5.86 0.17 -3.53
N THR A 118 -6.43 0.19 -2.33
CA THR A 118 -5.90 -0.59 -1.19
C THR A 118 -6.05 -2.10 -1.41
N PHE A 119 -7.14 -2.53 -2.05
CA PHE A 119 -7.33 -3.92 -2.45
C PHE A 119 -6.25 -4.35 -3.44
N LEU A 120 -5.96 -3.53 -4.45
CA LEU A 120 -4.86 -3.78 -5.39
C LEU A 120 -3.51 -3.89 -4.66
N GLU A 121 -3.22 -2.96 -3.75
CA GLU A 121 -1.98 -2.97 -2.97
C GLU A 121 -1.81 -4.26 -2.16
N PHE A 122 -2.88 -4.79 -1.58
CA PHE A 122 -2.84 -6.03 -0.83
C PHE A 122 -2.27 -7.19 -1.67
N PHE A 123 -2.79 -7.39 -2.88
CA PHE A 123 -2.30 -8.45 -3.77
C PHE A 123 -0.91 -8.17 -4.33
N ILE A 124 -0.61 -6.90 -4.66
CA ILE A 124 0.72 -6.51 -5.16
C ILE A 124 1.79 -6.76 -4.09
N SER A 125 1.52 -6.35 -2.84
CA SER A 125 2.40 -6.58 -1.69
C SER A 125 2.61 -8.08 -1.43
N ILE A 126 1.57 -8.91 -1.49
CA ILE A 126 1.72 -10.37 -1.34
C ILE A 126 2.55 -10.97 -2.48
N SER A 127 2.28 -10.57 -3.72
CA SER A 127 2.97 -11.07 -4.91
C SER A 127 4.45 -10.70 -4.87
N THR A 128 4.77 -9.44 -4.55
CA THR A 128 6.16 -8.97 -4.40
C THR A 128 6.87 -9.68 -3.25
N SER A 129 6.24 -9.85 -2.09
CA SER A 129 6.81 -10.65 -0.99
C SER A 129 7.15 -12.07 -1.44
N ALA A 130 6.29 -12.73 -2.22
CA ALA A 130 6.59 -14.07 -2.73
C ALA A 130 7.81 -14.09 -3.67
N PHE A 131 7.95 -13.08 -4.54
CA PHE A 131 9.13 -12.96 -5.41
C PHE A 131 10.42 -12.74 -4.61
N TRP A 132 10.40 -11.79 -3.66
CA TRP A 132 11.59 -11.47 -2.86
C TRP A 132 11.97 -12.60 -1.90
N CYS A 133 10.98 -13.30 -1.34
CA CYS A 133 11.22 -14.47 -0.49
C CYS A 133 11.99 -15.56 -1.25
N LYS A 134 11.57 -15.88 -2.50
CA LYS A 134 12.31 -16.83 -3.36
C LYS A 134 13.77 -16.40 -3.57
N THR A 135 14.02 -15.11 -3.79
CA THR A 135 15.38 -14.57 -3.96
C THR A 135 16.22 -14.69 -2.69
N VAL A 136 15.65 -14.37 -1.51
CA VAL A 136 16.34 -14.51 -0.22
C VAL A 136 16.67 -15.97 0.06
N CYS A 137 15.70 -16.88 -0.09
CA CYS A 137 15.91 -18.31 0.17
C CYS A 137 17.05 -18.86 -0.69
N ARG A 138 17.06 -18.55 -2.00
CA ARG A 138 18.12 -19.02 -2.91
C ARG A 138 19.51 -18.52 -2.49
N ASN A 139 19.61 -17.28 -2.01
CA ASN A 139 20.88 -16.71 -1.57
C ASN A 139 21.38 -17.32 -0.24
N SER A 140 20.47 -17.61 0.69
CA SER A 140 20.82 -18.29 1.95
C SER A 140 21.42 -19.68 1.69
N TYR A 141 20.91 -20.43 0.72
CA TYR A 141 21.49 -21.73 0.35
C TYR A 141 22.92 -21.61 -0.19
N THR A 142 23.22 -20.60 -1.01
CA THR A 142 24.57 -20.41 -1.55
C THR A 142 25.58 -19.98 -0.48
N GLU A 143 25.17 -19.22 0.53
CA GLU A 143 26.07 -18.86 1.66
C GLU A 143 26.37 -20.05 2.57
N VAL A 144 25.40 -20.96 2.79
CA VAL A 144 25.58 -22.16 3.62
C VAL A 144 26.42 -23.25 2.94
N VAL A 145 26.34 -23.38 1.61
CA VAL A 145 27.11 -24.39 0.85
C VAL A 145 28.58 -23.98 0.64
N MET A 146 28.91 -22.70 0.82
CA MET A 146 30.28 -22.16 0.68
C MET A 146 31.03 -22.06 2.02
N MET A 147 30.42 -22.50 3.12
CA MET A 147 31.06 -22.71 4.44
C MET A 147 31.34 -24.20 4.65
#